data_AF-A0A177D658-F1
#
_entry.id   AF-A0A177D658-F1
#
_cell.length_a   1.000
_cell.length_b   1.000
_cell.length_c   1.000
_cell.angle_alpha   90.00
_cell.angle_beta   90.00
_cell.angle_gamma   90.00
#
_symmetry.space_group_name_H-M   'P 1'
#
loop_
_entity.id
_entity.type
_entity.pdbx_description
1 polymer ?
#
loop_
_entity_poly.entity_id
_entity_poly.type
_entity_poly.pdbx_seq_one_letter_code
_entity_poly.pdbx_strand_id
1 'polypeptide(L)'
;MAVLPPRKITFQRIASPDAFQSLLQTFDGLPNDPAFLYLSNTSHDLIIYVAPTRVVNLINISYLSNALSRKEKEASAMKSFLETGTASLVFFDARKTAKILFEECDIRLSNPPCTERARIHKVQMIELAVREGDYGREWLASLDKCIARHSGLDVTALMPDDSIGVNQFDSRILHLPVLWKRYYDQLHASRYGFGGGGFWVAKIRTDTRLRLAVSCGETHYGYSADGAKSGWYRERVEEETDAWNDDLMDDIRHGGEILGDDHWAKFNLL
;
A
#
# COMPACT_ATOMS: atom_id res chain seq x y z
N MET A 1 0.41 -13.73 35.62
CA MET A 1 -0.64 -13.26 34.68
C MET A 1 -0.77 -14.30 33.58
N ALA A 2 -1.97 -14.82 33.33
CA ALA A 2 -2.18 -15.75 32.21
C ALA A 2 -2.01 -14.97 30.89
N VAL A 3 -0.99 -15.32 30.10
CA VAL A 3 -0.82 -14.80 28.75
C VAL A 3 -1.88 -15.45 27.88
N LEU A 4 -2.91 -14.70 27.48
CA LEU A 4 -3.90 -15.19 26.53
C LEU A 4 -3.18 -15.59 25.24
N PRO A 5 -3.46 -16.78 24.67
CA PRO A 5 -2.83 -17.19 23.43
C PRO A 5 -3.17 -16.18 22.32
N PRO A 6 -2.23 -15.91 21.41
CA PRO A 6 -2.47 -14.97 20.32
C PRO A 6 -3.66 -15.45 19.48
N ARG A 7 -4.62 -14.55 19.20
CA ARG A 7 -5.74 -14.84 18.30
C ARG A 7 -5.21 -15.26 16.93
N LYS A 8 -5.62 -16.44 16.46
CA LYS A 8 -5.22 -17.01 15.17
C LYS A 8 -5.83 -16.22 14.00
N ILE A 9 -5.19 -16.31 12.84
CA ILE A 9 -5.69 -15.77 11.56
C ILE A 9 -6.84 -16.66 11.05
N THR A 10 -7.86 -16.04 10.46
CA THR A 10 -8.95 -16.75 9.77
C THR A 10 -8.84 -16.57 8.27
N PHE A 11 -9.18 -17.62 7.51
CA PHE A 11 -9.15 -17.60 6.04
C PHE A 11 -10.55 -17.61 5.47
N GLN A 12 -10.79 -16.79 4.45
CA GLN A 12 -12.03 -16.77 3.70
C GLN A 12 -11.74 -16.76 2.20
N ARG A 13 -12.27 -17.74 1.48
CA ARG A 13 -12.22 -17.76 0.02
C ARG A 13 -13.48 -17.12 -0.55
N ILE A 14 -13.30 -16.16 -1.45
CA ILE A 14 -14.39 -15.45 -2.11
C ILE A 14 -14.63 -16.08 -3.47
N ALA A 15 -15.72 -16.83 -3.56
CA ALA A 15 -16.09 -17.60 -4.76
C ALA A 15 -17.59 -17.49 -5.12
N SER A 16 -18.31 -16.56 -4.48
CA SER A 16 -19.73 -16.29 -4.75
C SER A 16 -20.05 -14.80 -4.58
N PRO A 17 -21.16 -14.31 -5.16
CA PRO A 17 -21.62 -12.94 -4.95
C PRO A 17 -21.90 -12.64 -3.47
N ASP A 18 -22.54 -13.56 -2.74
CA ASP A 18 -22.82 -13.41 -1.31
C ASP A 18 -21.52 -13.25 -0.48
N ALA A 19 -20.45 -13.95 -0.87
CA ALA A 19 -19.15 -13.81 -0.22
C ALA A 19 -18.52 -12.44 -0.51
N PHE A 20 -18.68 -11.89 -1.72
CA PHE A 20 -18.26 -10.51 -2.02
C PHE A 20 -19.02 -9.49 -1.18
N GLN A 21 -20.33 -9.63 -1.08
CA GLN A 21 -21.15 -8.74 -0.25
C GLN A 21 -20.71 -8.80 1.21
N SER A 22 -20.53 -10.01 1.73
CA SER A 22 -20.05 -10.22 3.10
C SER A 22 -18.68 -9.55 3.31
N LEU A 23 -17.75 -9.69 2.37
CA LEU A 23 -16.45 -9.05 2.42
C LEU A 23 -16.57 -7.52 2.43
N LEU A 24 -17.35 -6.93 1.52
CA LEU A 24 -17.53 -5.47 1.46
C LEU A 24 -18.11 -4.92 2.76
N GLN A 25 -19.06 -5.63 3.37
CA GLN A 25 -19.62 -5.26 4.67
C GLN A 25 -18.57 -5.29 5.79
N THR A 26 -17.54 -6.13 5.71
CA THR A 26 -16.44 -6.10 6.70
C THR A 26 -15.59 -4.84 6.59
N PHE A 27 -15.68 -4.10 5.49
CA PHE A 27 -14.98 -2.82 5.31
C PHE A 27 -15.77 -1.64 5.86
N ASP A 28 -17.08 -1.78 6.06
CA ASP A 28 -17.94 -0.71 6.56
C ASP A 28 -17.58 -0.36 8.01
N GLY A 29 -17.30 0.91 8.25
CA GLY A 29 -16.97 1.42 9.58
C GLY A 29 -15.58 1.05 10.08
N LEU A 30 -14.71 0.44 9.25
CA LEU A 30 -13.30 0.33 9.60
C LEU A 30 -12.71 1.75 9.72
N PRO A 31 -11.90 2.02 10.76
CA PRO A 31 -11.22 3.29 10.84
C PRO A 31 -10.27 3.43 9.62
N ASN A 32 -9.83 4.63 9.27
CA ASN A 32 -8.78 4.79 8.25
C ASN A 32 -7.40 5.08 8.87
N ASP A 33 -7.36 5.22 10.19
CA ASP A 33 -6.16 5.49 10.95
C ASP A 33 -6.09 4.56 12.18
N PRO A 34 -5.09 3.65 12.26
CA PRO A 34 -4.09 3.34 11.23
C PRO A 34 -4.68 2.65 9.98
N ALA A 35 -3.90 2.41 8.92
CA ALA A 35 -4.40 1.62 7.79
C ALA A 35 -4.68 0.15 8.20
N PHE A 36 -5.78 -0.43 7.71
CA PHE A 36 -6.21 -1.79 8.08
C PHE A 36 -6.30 -2.78 6.93
N LEU A 37 -6.27 -2.30 5.69
CA LEU A 37 -6.38 -3.12 4.49
C LEU A 37 -5.02 -3.28 3.84
N TYR A 38 -4.53 -4.51 3.85
CA TYR A 38 -3.25 -4.88 3.29
C TYR A 38 -3.48 -5.80 2.10
N LEU A 39 -2.86 -5.47 0.97
CA LEU A 39 -3.10 -6.16 -0.28
C LEU A 39 -1.80 -6.74 -0.83
N SER A 40 -1.93 -7.94 -1.39
CA SER A 40 -0.91 -8.59 -2.19
C SER A 40 -1.59 -9.50 -3.21
N ASN A 41 -0.81 -10.22 -4.00
CA ASN A 41 -1.35 -11.14 -4.97
C ASN A 41 -0.45 -12.36 -5.15
N THR A 42 -1.08 -13.46 -5.58
CA THR A 42 -0.40 -14.57 -6.23
C THR A 42 -0.63 -14.48 -7.75
N SER A 43 -0.32 -15.53 -8.50
CA SER A 43 -0.72 -15.65 -9.91
C SER A 43 -2.23 -15.84 -10.10
N HIS A 44 -2.97 -16.25 -9.06
CA HIS A 44 -4.37 -16.66 -9.19
C HIS A 44 -5.32 -15.91 -8.26
N ASP A 45 -4.81 -15.36 -7.15
CA ASP A 45 -5.64 -14.75 -6.12
C ASP A 45 -5.15 -13.34 -5.79
N LEU A 46 -6.11 -12.42 -5.66
CA LEU A 46 -5.93 -11.18 -4.91
C LEU A 46 -6.11 -11.50 -3.43
N ILE A 47 -5.12 -11.14 -2.62
CA ILE A 47 -5.10 -11.39 -1.18
C ILE A 47 -5.39 -10.07 -0.48
N ILE A 48 -6.46 -10.02 0.32
CA ILE A 48 -6.81 -8.86 1.15
C ILE A 48 -6.78 -9.29 2.62
N TYR A 49 -5.81 -8.77 3.36
CA TYR A 49 -5.69 -8.96 4.79
C TYR A 49 -6.30 -7.77 5.54
N VAL A 50 -7.31 -8.06 6.38
CA VAL A 50 -7.98 -7.10 7.25
C VAL A 50 -7.40 -7.26 8.66
N ALA A 51 -6.47 -6.36 9.02
CA ALA A 51 -5.65 -6.54 10.23
C ALA A 51 -6.44 -6.57 11.56
N PRO A 52 -7.47 -5.72 11.80
CA PRO A 52 -8.22 -5.73 13.06
C PRO A 52 -8.97 -7.04 13.32
N THR A 53 -9.59 -7.57 12.26
CA THR A 53 -10.37 -8.81 12.34
C THR A 53 -9.51 -10.05 12.15
N ARG A 54 -8.25 -9.88 11.73
CA ARG A 54 -7.29 -10.95 11.45
C ARG A 54 -7.78 -11.92 10.37
N VAL A 55 -8.54 -11.39 9.41
CA VAL A 55 -9.11 -12.18 8.30
C VAL A 55 -8.30 -11.96 7.03
N VAL A 56 -7.86 -13.06 6.42
CA VAL A 56 -7.25 -13.08 5.09
C VAL A 56 -8.29 -13.56 4.10
N ASN A 57 -8.63 -12.68 3.16
CA ASN A 57 -9.57 -12.94 2.08
C ASN A 57 -8.81 -13.26 0.80
N LEU A 58 -9.19 -14.37 0.17
CA LEU A 58 -8.62 -14.84 -1.10
C LEU A 58 -9.68 -14.71 -2.18
N ILE A 59 -9.49 -13.75 -3.08
CA ILE A 59 -10.38 -13.53 -4.23
C ILE A 59 -9.70 -14.10 -5.46
N ASN A 60 -10.30 -15.13 -6.06
CA ASN A 60 -9.78 -15.67 -7.31
C ASN A 60 -9.93 -14.64 -8.44
N ILE A 61 -8.83 -14.32 -9.11
CA ILE A 61 -8.76 -13.26 -10.12
C ILE A 61 -9.60 -13.62 -11.35
N SER A 62 -9.53 -14.87 -11.81
CA SER A 62 -10.35 -15.33 -12.95
C SER A 62 -11.85 -15.29 -12.63
N TYR A 63 -12.23 -15.61 -11.39
CA TYR A 63 -13.62 -15.46 -10.93
C TYR A 63 -14.05 -13.99 -10.91
N LEU A 64 -13.23 -13.09 -10.34
CA LEU A 64 -13.50 -11.65 -10.30
C LEU A 64 -13.65 -11.07 -11.72
N SER A 65 -12.75 -11.42 -12.63
CA SER A 65 -12.80 -11.02 -14.04
C SER A 65 -14.10 -11.47 -14.71
N ASN A 66 -14.46 -12.75 -14.56
CA ASN A 66 -15.72 -13.29 -15.08
C ASN A 66 -16.94 -12.57 -14.50
N ALA A 67 -16.98 -12.34 -13.20
CA ALA A 67 -18.09 -11.63 -12.54
C ALA A 67 -18.22 -10.17 -13.02
N LEU A 68 -17.09 -9.48 -13.23
CA LEU A 68 -17.05 -8.13 -13.80
C LEU A 68 -17.55 -8.10 -15.25
N SER A 69 -17.15 -9.07 -16.09
CA SER A 69 -17.62 -9.16 -17.48
C SER A 69 -19.13 -9.36 -17.58
N ARG A 70 -19.71 -10.08 -16.60
CA ARG A 70 -21.16 -10.30 -16.45
C ARG A 70 -21.89 -9.12 -15.80
N LYS A 71 -21.16 -8.09 -15.39
CA LYS A 71 -21.68 -6.91 -14.68
C LYS A 71 -22.42 -7.28 -13.38
N GLU A 72 -21.90 -8.29 -12.67
CA GLU A 72 -22.40 -8.62 -11.34
C GLU A 72 -22.23 -7.41 -10.42
N LYS A 73 -23.27 -7.13 -9.63
CA LYS A 73 -23.36 -5.90 -8.83
C LYS A 73 -22.25 -5.86 -7.77
N GLU A 74 -22.00 -6.98 -7.11
CA GLU A 74 -21.06 -7.12 -6.03
C GLU A 74 -19.60 -7.03 -6.53
N ALA A 75 -19.31 -7.62 -7.68
CA ALA A 75 -18.02 -7.48 -8.35
C ALA A 75 -17.77 -6.03 -8.80
N SER A 76 -18.80 -5.36 -9.34
CA SER A 76 -18.73 -3.95 -9.73
C SER A 76 -18.51 -3.03 -8.52
N ALA A 77 -19.12 -3.36 -7.38
CA ALA A 77 -18.90 -2.67 -6.12
C ALA A 77 -17.46 -2.87 -5.61
N MET A 78 -16.90 -4.08 -5.73
CA MET A 78 -15.49 -4.35 -5.40
C MET A 78 -14.53 -3.56 -6.32
N LYS A 79 -14.77 -3.52 -7.63
CA LYS A 79 -13.99 -2.67 -8.56
C LYS A 79 -14.06 -1.21 -8.13
N SER A 80 -15.27 -0.69 -7.90
CA SER A 80 -15.48 0.69 -7.46
C SER A 80 -14.78 0.98 -6.13
N PHE A 81 -14.80 0.03 -5.19
CA PHE A 81 -14.11 0.11 -3.91
C PHE A 81 -12.59 0.23 -4.10
N LEU A 82 -11.99 -0.58 -4.97
CA LEU A 82 -10.55 -0.54 -5.24
C LEU A 82 -10.13 0.72 -6.01
N GLU A 83 -10.95 1.22 -6.94
CA GLU A 83 -10.63 2.37 -7.81
C GLU A 83 -11.02 3.75 -7.25
N THR A 84 -12.01 3.81 -6.37
CA THR A 84 -12.56 5.09 -5.89
C THR A 84 -12.92 5.09 -4.41
N GLY A 85 -12.84 3.92 -3.76
CA GLY A 85 -13.30 3.72 -2.39
C GLY A 85 -12.49 4.49 -1.36
N THR A 86 -13.17 4.74 -0.24
CA THR A 86 -12.73 5.31 1.05
C THR A 86 -11.30 5.04 1.51
N ALA A 87 -10.96 3.77 1.43
CA ALA A 87 -10.02 3.15 2.36
C ALA A 87 -8.58 3.27 1.89
N SER A 88 -7.66 3.32 2.87
CA SER A 88 -6.23 3.19 2.61
C SER A 88 -5.87 1.74 2.29
N LEU A 89 -5.42 1.53 1.06
CA LEU A 89 -4.93 0.27 0.50
C LEU A 89 -3.41 0.21 0.62
N VAL A 90 -2.90 -0.66 1.49
CA VAL A 90 -1.47 -0.78 1.77
C VAL A 90 -0.88 -1.99 1.05
N PHE A 91 0.15 -1.76 0.26
CA PHE A 91 0.91 -2.80 -0.45
C PHE A 91 2.37 -2.73 -0.01
N PHE A 92 3.11 -3.84 -0.11
CA PHE A 92 4.57 -3.72 -0.11
C PHE A 92 5.05 -3.01 -1.38
N ASP A 93 4.76 -3.62 -2.53
CA ASP A 93 4.95 -3.06 -3.86
C ASP A 93 3.71 -3.33 -4.72
N ALA A 94 2.92 -2.30 -4.98
CA ALA A 94 1.65 -2.41 -5.67
C ALA A 94 1.77 -2.69 -7.19
N ARG A 95 2.97 -2.60 -7.80
CA ARG A 95 3.10 -2.63 -9.28
C ARG A 95 2.57 -3.91 -9.91
N LYS A 96 3.03 -5.06 -9.41
CA LYS A 96 2.61 -6.37 -9.92
C LYS A 96 1.11 -6.58 -9.73
N THR A 97 0.59 -6.22 -8.56
CA THR A 97 -0.85 -6.33 -8.27
C THR A 97 -1.67 -5.41 -9.19
N ALA A 98 -1.24 -4.16 -9.38
CA ALA A 98 -1.89 -3.21 -10.27
C ALA A 98 -1.92 -3.70 -11.72
N LYS A 99 -0.79 -4.24 -12.21
CA LYS A 99 -0.69 -4.81 -13.55
C LYS A 99 -1.69 -5.95 -13.76
N ILE A 100 -1.70 -6.92 -12.84
CA ILE A 100 -2.61 -8.07 -12.94
C ILE A 100 -4.08 -7.64 -12.85
N LEU A 101 -4.41 -6.74 -11.92
CA LEU A 101 -5.77 -6.22 -11.79
C LEU A 101 -6.22 -5.43 -13.02
N PHE A 102 -5.30 -4.71 -13.68
CA PHE A 102 -5.58 -4.02 -14.92
C PHE A 102 -5.77 -4.99 -16.09
N GLU A 103 -4.82 -5.89 -16.32
CA GLU A 103 -4.81 -6.82 -17.45
C GLU A 103 -5.98 -7.83 -17.37
N GLU A 104 -6.25 -8.36 -16.18
CA GLU A 104 -7.24 -9.44 -16.02
C GLU A 104 -8.65 -8.93 -15.66
N CYS A 105 -8.75 -7.80 -14.96
CA CYS A 105 -10.03 -7.33 -14.39
C CYS A 105 -10.43 -5.92 -14.87
N ASP A 106 -9.62 -5.25 -15.71
CA ASP A 106 -9.81 -3.84 -16.07
C ASP A 106 -9.94 -2.93 -14.84
N ILE A 107 -9.25 -3.25 -13.74
CA ILE A 107 -9.22 -2.43 -12.52
C ILE A 107 -7.98 -1.54 -12.56
N ARG A 108 -8.19 -0.22 -12.52
CA ARG A 108 -7.14 0.80 -12.62
C ARG A 108 -6.83 1.44 -11.28
N LEU A 109 -5.77 0.94 -10.66
CA LEU A 109 -5.23 1.52 -9.41
C LEU A 109 -4.49 2.86 -9.63
N SER A 110 -4.17 3.22 -10.87
CA SER A 110 -3.49 4.48 -11.22
C SER A 110 -4.42 5.69 -11.34
N ASN A 111 -5.74 5.51 -11.19
CA ASN A 111 -6.71 6.57 -11.39
C ASN A 111 -6.46 7.75 -10.43
N PRO A 112 -6.62 9.02 -10.87
CA PRO A 112 -6.37 10.19 -10.03
C PRO A 112 -7.07 10.15 -8.67
N PRO A 113 -8.35 9.71 -8.55
CA PRO A 113 -8.97 9.54 -7.23
C PRO A 113 -8.25 8.54 -6.29
N CYS A 114 -7.62 7.48 -6.81
CA CYS A 114 -6.78 6.56 -6.02
C CYS A 114 -5.47 7.23 -5.59
N THR A 115 -4.82 7.94 -6.51
CA THR A 115 -3.42 8.38 -6.36
C THR A 115 -3.27 9.80 -5.80
N GLU A 116 -4.12 10.74 -6.20
CA GLU A 116 -4.11 12.14 -5.71
C GLU A 116 -4.63 12.22 -4.27
N ARG A 117 -5.58 11.35 -3.91
CA ARG A 117 -6.01 11.17 -2.51
C ARG A 117 -5.12 10.18 -1.74
N ALA A 118 -3.98 9.81 -2.33
CA ALA A 118 -2.93 8.92 -1.83
C ALA A 118 -3.44 7.73 -1.01
N ARG A 119 -4.53 7.09 -1.47
CA ARG A 119 -5.14 5.93 -0.79
C ARG A 119 -4.36 4.66 -1.01
N ILE A 120 -3.48 4.65 -2.00
CA ILE A 120 -2.54 3.54 -2.21
C ILE A 120 -1.22 3.90 -1.58
N HIS A 121 -0.83 3.11 -0.59
CA HIS A 121 0.45 3.27 0.06
C HIS A 121 1.38 2.10 -0.22
N LYS A 122 2.62 2.40 -0.62
CA LYS A 122 3.66 1.41 -0.89
C LYS A 122 4.67 1.41 0.25
N VAL A 123 4.63 0.40 1.11
CA VAL A 123 5.56 0.23 2.24
C VAL A 123 7.02 0.30 1.76
N GLN A 124 7.32 -0.26 0.59
CA GLN A 124 8.66 -0.22 0.00
C GLN A 124 9.15 1.22 -0.30
N MET A 125 8.25 2.14 -0.66
CA MET A 125 8.61 3.53 -0.93
C MET A 125 8.83 4.33 0.35
N ILE A 126 8.02 4.07 1.37
CA ILE A 126 8.20 4.66 2.69
C ILE A 126 9.52 4.17 3.30
N GLU A 127 9.79 2.86 3.22
CA GLU A 127 11.07 2.28 3.64
C GLU A 127 12.26 2.96 2.97
N LEU A 128 12.17 3.23 1.67
CA LEU A 128 13.22 3.90 0.91
C LEU A 128 13.46 5.35 1.39
N ALA A 129 12.39 6.07 1.70
CA ALA A 129 12.46 7.46 2.17
C ALA A 129 13.09 7.56 3.57
N VAL A 130 12.78 6.62 4.46
CA VAL A 130 13.26 6.63 5.85
C VAL A 130 14.65 6.02 6.05
N ARG A 131 15.34 5.63 4.97
CA ARG A 131 16.74 5.20 5.07
C ARG A 131 17.61 6.35 5.56
N GLU A 132 18.50 6.07 6.50
CA GLU A 132 19.51 7.01 6.96
C GLU A 132 20.62 7.17 5.90
N GLY A 133 20.99 8.43 5.62
CA GLY A 133 22.05 8.80 4.67
C GLY A 133 21.62 8.81 3.19
N ASP A 134 22.44 9.42 2.34
CA ASP A 134 22.14 9.61 0.91
C ASP A 134 22.51 8.43 0.02
N TYR A 135 23.24 7.47 0.60
CA TYR A 135 23.66 6.26 -0.09
C TYR A 135 22.59 5.18 0.06
N GLY A 136 22.16 4.63 -1.08
CA GLY A 136 21.30 3.45 -1.10
C GLY A 136 19.83 3.72 -1.45
N ARG A 137 19.43 4.94 -1.82
CA ARG A 137 18.06 5.17 -2.32
C ARG A 137 17.84 4.73 -3.78
N GLU A 138 18.91 4.41 -4.52
CA GLU A 138 18.80 3.95 -5.92
C GLU A 138 18.08 2.58 -6.05
N TRP A 139 18.22 1.71 -5.05
CA TRP A 139 17.77 0.32 -5.12
C TRP A 139 16.68 0.01 -4.09
N LEU A 140 15.56 -0.51 -4.58
CA LEU A 140 14.44 -0.93 -3.74
C LEU A 140 14.82 -2.16 -2.89
N ALA A 141 14.35 -2.20 -1.64
CA ALA A 141 14.47 -3.41 -0.82
C ALA A 141 13.40 -4.44 -1.20
N SER A 142 13.73 -5.72 -1.09
CA SER A 142 12.74 -6.80 -1.16
C SER A 142 11.96 -6.91 0.15
N LEU A 143 10.75 -7.47 0.08
CA LEU A 143 9.93 -7.71 1.27
C LEU A 143 10.68 -8.58 2.29
N ASP A 144 11.36 -9.63 1.81
CA ASP A 144 12.13 -10.53 2.68
C ASP A 144 13.25 -9.79 3.44
N LYS A 145 13.93 -8.83 2.79
CA LYS A 145 14.95 -8.00 3.46
C LYS A 145 14.33 -7.12 4.55
N CYS A 146 13.17 -6.52 4.28
CA CYS A 146 12.47 -5.70 5.27
C CYS A 146 11.95 -6.54 6.44
N ILE A 147 11.39 -7.72 6.17
CA ILE A 147 10.94 -8.67 7.19
C ILE A 147 12.09 -9.07 8.11
N ALA A 148 13.19 -9.56 7.52
CA ALA A 148 14.34 -10.06 8.26
C ALA A 148 14.97 -8.99 9.17
N ARG A 149 14.96 -7.72 8.73
CA ARG A 149 15.56 -6.62 9.49
C ARG A 149 14.62 -6.01 10.53
N HIS A 150 13.33 -5.88 10.21
CA HIS A 150 12.50 -4.91 10.92
C HIS A 150 11.17 -5.44 11.44
N SER A 151 10.72 -6.63 11.04
CA SER A 151 9.39 -7.09 11.45
C SER A 151 9.39 -7.71 12.85
N GLY A 152 10.31 -8.63 13.14
CA GLY A 152 10.33 -9.37 14.42
C GLY A 152 9.06 -10.18 14.73
N LEU A 153 8.12 -10.28 13.79
CA LEU A 153 6.85 -10.97 13.97
C LEU A 153 7.03 -12.47 13.81
N ASP A 154 6.59 -13.23 14.81
CA ASP A 154 6.44 -14.67 14.69
C ASP A 154 5.10 -15.02 14.02
N VAL A 155 5.15 -15.23 12.70
CA VAL A 155 3.97 -15.62 11.92
C VAL A 155 3.47 -17.02 12.29
N THR A 156 4.36 -17.92 12.73
CA THR A 156 3.95 -19.29 13.05
C THR A 156 2.99 -19.33 14.24
N ALA A 157 3.19 -18.45 15.23
CA ALA A 157 2.29 -18.29 16.36
C ALA A 157 0.88 -17.81 15.95
N LEU A 158 0.76 -17.08 14.83
CA LEU A 158 -0.50 -16.52 14.33
C LEU A 158 -1.29 -17.50 13.45
N MET A 159 -0.64 -18.53 12.91
CA MET A 159 -1.28 -19.49 12.01
C MET A 159 -2.15 -20.48 12.79
N PRO A 160 -3.33 -20.89 12.24
CA PRO A 160 -4.13 -21.95 12.83
C PRO A 160 -3.33 -23.24 13.00
N ASP A 161 -3.61 -24.03 14.04
CA ASP A 161 -2.80 -25.21 14.36
C ASP A 161 -2.90 -26.30 13.26
N ASP A 162 -3.98 -26.30 12.46
CA ASP A 162 -4.20 -27.20 11.32
C ASP A 162 -3.58 -26.69 9.99
N SER A 163 -2.79 -25.62 10.02
CA SER A 163 -2.22 -25.01 8.80
C SER A 163 -0.92 -25.67 8.31
N ILE A 164 -0.46 -26.73 8.98
CA ILE A 164 0.77 -27.46 8.61
C ILE A 164 0.61 -28.02 7.19
N GLY A 165 1.35 -27.46 6.23
CA GLY A 165 1.42 -27.93 4.85
C GLY A 165 0.51 -27.20 3.85
N VAL A 166 -0.17 -26.13 4.26
CA VAL A 166 -1.16 -25.46 3.40
C VAL A 166 -0.63 -24.15 2.83
N ASN A 167 -0.07 -24.20 1.61
CA ASN A 167 0.33 -23.05 0.78
C ASN A 167 -0.89 -22.27 0.25
N GLN A 168 -1.81 -21.84 1.12
CA GLN A 168 -3.04 -21.16 0.69
C GLN A 168 -2.80 -19.73 0.20
N PHE A 169 -1.76 -19.05 0.71
CA PHE A 169 -1.42 -17.67 0.34
C PHE A 169 0.01 -17.31 0.78
N ASP A 170 0.51 -16.17 0.30
CA ASP A 170 1.79 -15.62 0.74
C ASP A 170 1.66 -15.00 2.15
N SER A 171 2.09 -15.75 3.17
CA SER A 171 2.02 -15.34 4.57
C SER A 171 2.84 -14.09 4.90
N ARG A 172 3.74 -13.67 4.00
CA ARG A 172 4.53 -12.44 4.15
C ARG A 172 3.66 -11.19 4.26
N ILE A 173 2.42 -11.24 3.74
CA ILE A 173 1.44 -10.14 3.87
C ILE A 173 1.15 -9.78 5.34
N LEU A 174 1.29 -10.74 6.27
CA LEU A 174 1.02 -10.53 7.69
C LEU A 174 2.07 -9.66 8.38
N HIS A 175 3.24 -9.48 7.78
CA HIS A 175 4.26 -8.56 8.28
C HIS A 175 3.97 -7.11 7.90
N LEU A 176 3.09 -6.86 6.92
CA LEU A 176 2.84 -5.51 6.40
C LEU A 176 2.32 -4.53 7.45
N PRO A 177 1.40 -4.87 8.38
CA PRO A 177 0.99 -3.92 9.41
C PRO A 177 2.15 -3.47 10.31
N VAL A 178 3.06 -4.39 10.64
CA VAL A 178 4.22 -4.08 11.49
C VAL A 178 5.21 -3.19 10.75
N LEU A 179 5.52 -3.53 9.49
CA LEU A 179 6.41 -2.74 8.64
C LEU A 179 5.81 -1.37 8.32
N TRP A 180 4.52 -1.33 7.96
CA TRP A 180 3.75 -0.11 7.73
C TRP A 180 3.88 0.82 8.92
N LYS A 181 3.45 0.38 10.11
CA LYS A 181 3.50 1.19 11.32
C LYS A 181 4.91 1.72 11.57
N ARG A 182 5.93 0.86 11.52
CA ARG A 182 7.31 1.27 11.80
C ARG A 182 7.82 2.35 10.85
N TYR A 183 7.70 2.13 9.55
CA TYR A 183 8.23 3.09 8.57
C TYR A 183 7.38 4.36 8.49
N TYR A 184 6.07 4.22 8.69
CA TYR A 184 5.16 5.36 8.78
C TYR A 184 5.48 6.25 9.98
N ASP A 185 5.66 5.66 11.17
CA ASP A 185 6.05 6.36 12.40
C ASP A 185 7.41 7.09 12.20
N GLN A 186 8.38 6.45 11.52
CA GLN A 186 9.67 7.08 11.20
C GLN A 186 9.53 8.25 10.22
N LEU A 187 8.73 8.09 9.17
CA LEU A 187 8.48 9.15 8.20
C LEU A 187 7.80 10.35 8.87
N HIS A 188 6.85 10.11 9.77
CA HIS A 188 6.21 11.17 10.56
C HIS A 188 7.13 11.81 11.58
N ALA A 189 7.97 11.05 12.28
CA ALA A 189 8.96 11.63 13.19
C ALA A 189 9.92 12.58 12.46
N SER A 190 10.29 12.27 11.21
CA SER A 190 11.13 13.14 10.37
C SER A 190 10.40 14.40 9.85
N ARG A 191 9.06 14.43 9.94
CA ARG A 191 8.22 15.53 9.44
C ARG A 191 8.29 16.80 10.28
N TYR A 192 8.59 16.67 11.58
CA TYR A 192 8.66 17.80 12.51
C TYR A 192 10.08 18.37 12.68
N GLY A 193 11.08 17.82 11.97
CA GLY A 193 12.40 18.44 11.82
C GLY A 193 12.44 19.36 10.60
N PHE A 194 13.36 20.33 10.60
CA PHE A 194 13.64 21.26 9.49
C PHE A 194 14.15 20.60 8.18
N GLY A 195 13.92 19.29 7.98
CA GLY A 195 14.57 18.48 6.93
C GLY A 195 13.66 17.41 6.31
N GLY A 196 12.73 17.81 5.44
CA GLY A 196 12.35 16.98 4.30
C GLY A 196 11.23 15.94 4.44
N GLY A 197 10.54 15.82 5.59
CA GLY A 197 9.42 14.84 5.70
C GLY A 197 8.25 15.13 4.75
N GLY A 198 7.90 16.41 4.53
CA GLY A 198 6.88 16.82 3.55
C GLY A 198 7.30 16.51 2.10
N PHE A 199 8.56 16.80 1.77
CA PHE A 199 9.16 16.44 0.48
C PHE A 199 9.05 14.94 0.21
N TRP A 200 9.44 14.10 1.17
CA TRP A 200 9.38 12.64 0.99
C TRP A 200 7.96 12.14 0.78
N VAL A 201 6.96 12.68 1.49
CA VAL A 201 5.56 12.35 1.27
C VAL A 201 5.12 12.72 -0.16
N ALA A 202 5.41 13.95 -0.60
CA ALA A 202 5.09 14.41 -1.95
C ALA A 202 5.75 13.54 -3.02
N LYS A 203 7.04 13.23 -2.84
CA LYS A 203 7.81 12.36 -3.73
C LYS A 203 7.25 10.93 -3.80
N ILE A 204 6.91 10.33 -2.66
CA ILE A 204 6.29 9.00 -2.61
C ILE A 204 4.97 8.98 -3.39
N ARG A 205 4.15 10.04 -3.28
CA ARG A 205 2.88 10.14 -4.02
C ARG A 205 3.09 10.19 -5.52
N THR A 206 3.93 11.12 -5.97
CA THR A 206 4.24 11.31 -7.39
C THR A 206 4.77 10.00 -7.99
N ASP A 207 5.76 9.40 -7.35
CA ASP A 207 6.36 8.15 -7.84
C ASP A 207 5.40 6.96 -7.75
N THR A 208 4.54 6.89 -6.73
CA THR A 208 3.53 5.83 -6.64
C THR A 208 2.55 5.95 -7.80
N ARG A 209 2.06 7.15 -8.11
CA ARG A 209 1.19 7.40 -9.26
C ARG A 209 1.85 6.98 -10.57
N LEU A 210 3.06 7.46 -10.84
CA LEU A 210 3.78 7.15 -12.08
C LEU A 210 4.09 5.65 -12.21
N ARG A 211 4.49 4.99 -11.12
CA ARG A 211 4.76 3.54 -11.13
C ARG A 211 3.49 2.70 -11.35
N LEU A 212 2.35 3.13 -10.81
CA LEU A 212 1.07 2.47 -11.05
C LEU A 212 0.57 2.70 -12.48
N ALA A 213 0.72 3.92 -13.01
CA ALA A 213 0.42 4.27 -14.40
C ALA A 213 1.18 3.38 -15.38
N VAL A 214 2.50 3.20 -15.17
CA VAL A 214 3.31 2.26 -15.98
C VAL A 214 2.82 0.82 -15.87
N SER A 215 2.32 0.42 -14.69
CA SER A 215 1.75 -0.92 -14.52
C SER A 215 0.43 -1.10 -15.28
N CYS A 216 -0.23 0.00 -15.66
CA CYS A 216 -1.47 0.02 -16.46
C CYS A 216 -1.21 0.35 -17.94
N GLY A 217 0.02 0.17 -18.43
CA GLY A 217 0.37 0.32 -19.85
C GLY A 217 0.83 1.72 -20.28
N GLU A 218 0.92 2.69 -19.37
CA GLU A 218 1.50 4.00 -19.70
C GLU A 218 3.04 3.94 -19.78
N THR A 219 3.63 4.91 -20.47
CA THR A 219 5.10 5.05 -20.57
C THR A 219 5.57 6.30 -19.86
N HIS A 220 6.41 6.13 -18.84
CA HIS A 220 7.02 7.22 -18.10
C HIS A 220 8.54 7.00 -17.99
N TYR A 221 9.34 7.99 -18.40
CA TYR A 221 10.80 7.87 -18.41
C TYR A 221 11.36 7.61 -17.01
N GLY A 222 12.27 6.64 -16.89
CA GLY A 222 12.88 6.24 -15.62
C GLY A 222 12.04 5.30 -14.75
N TYR A 223 10.81 4.97 -15.17
CA TYR A 223 9.96 4.03 -14.47
C TYR A 223 9.76 2.74 -15.27
N SER A 224 9.75 1.61 -14.55
CA SER A 224 9.48 0.29 -15.10
C SER A 224 8.53 -0.46 -14.17
N ALA A 225 7.59 -1.20 -14.77
CA ALA A 225 6.64 -2.05 -14.05
C ALA A 225 7.37 -3.06 -13.12
N ASP A 226 8.54 -3.55 -13.55
CA ASP A 226 9.25 -4.64 -12.85
C ASP A 226 10.69 -4.28 -12.43
N GLY A 227 11.13 -3.03 -12.64
CA GLY A 227 12.50 -2.60 -12.32
C GLY A 227 12.78 -2.53 -10.81
N ALA A 228 13.99 -2.95 -10.39
CA ALA A 228 14.48 -2.81 -9.01
C ALA A 228 15.05 -1.42 -8.69
N LYS A 229 15.34 -0.62 -9.72
CA LYS A 229 15.75 0.77 -9.58
C LYS A 229 14.55 1.62 -9.17
N SER A 230 14.74 2.45 -8.15
CA SER A 230 13.72 3.39 -7.67
C SER A 230 13.59 4.63 -8.54
N GLY A 231 14.68 5.01 -9.22
CA GLY A 231 14.82 6.33 -9.85
C GLY A 231 15.31 7.42 -8.91
N TRP A 232 15.56 7.11 -7.63
CA TRP A 232 16.04 8.05 -6.60
C TRP A 232 17.56 7.96 -6.48
N TYR A 233 18.26 8.47 -7.49
CA TYR A 233 19.71 8.69 -7.40
C TYR A 233 19.99 10.01 -6.68
N ARG A 234 21.16 10.11 -6.04
CA ARG A 234 21.52 11.21 -5.14
C ARG A 234 21.30 12.58 -5.81
N GLU A 235 21.89 12.78 -6.98
CA GLU A 235 21.82 14.06 -7.70
C GLU A 235 20.37 14.49 -7.98
N ARG A 236 19.50 13.57 -8.40
CA ARG A 236 18.08 13.89 -8.62
C ARG A 236 17.34 14.22 -7.34
N VAL A 237 17.64 13.50 -6.25
CA VAL A 237 17.00 13.76 -4.96
C VAL A 237 17.42 15.14 -4.47
N GLU A 238 18.69 15.50 -4.59
CA GLU A 238 19.21 16.83 -4.25
C GLU A 238 18.52 17.91 -5.10
N GLU A 239 18.51 17.77 -6.43
CA GLU A 239 17.84 18.71 -7.34
C GLU A 239 16.33 18.88 -7.03
N GLU A 240 15.61 17.78 -6.83
CA GLU A 240 14.18 17.82 -6.52
C GLU A 240 13.91 18.38 -5.10
N THR A 241 14.83 18.18 -4.16
CA THR A 241 14.72 18.74 -2.80
C THR A 241 14.95 20.25 -2.83
N ASP A 242 15.94 20.72 -3.58
CA ASP A 242 16.23 22.14 -3.74
C ASP A 242 15.06 22.86 -4.43
N ALA A 243 14.55 22.28 -5.53
CA ALA A 243 13.36 22.80 -6.19
C ALA A 243 12.13 22.84 -5.27
N TRP A 244 11.91 21.79 -4.46
CA TRP A 244 10.83 21.77 -3.48
C TRP A 244 10.99 22.86 -2.41
N ASN A 245 12.21 23.11 -1.95
CA ASN A 245 12.49 24.15 -0.97
C ASN A 245 12.24 25.54 -1.57
N ASP A 246 12.61 25.76 -2.83
CA ASP A 246 12.34 27.01 -3.54
C ASP A 246 10.82 27.24 -3.70
N ASP A 247 10.06 26.21 -4.11
CA ASP A 247 8.61 26.25 -4.21
C ASP A 247 7.94 26.54 -2.86
N LEU A 248 8.40 25.89 -1.79
CA LEU A 248 7.90 26.12 -0.43
C LEU A 248 8.19 27.55 0.05
N MET A 249 9.38 28.07 -0.24
CA MET A 249 9.76 29.44 0.11
C MET A 249 8.95 30.47 -0.66
N ASP A 250 8.59 30.17 -1.92
CA ASP A 250 7.72 31.02 -2.73
C ASP A 250 6.27 31.00 -2.20
N ASP A 251 5.75 29.82 -1.84
CA ASP A 251 4.42 29.65 -1.26
C ASP A 251 4.26 30.37 0.07
N ILE A 252 5.26 30.27 0.96
CA ILE A 252 5.29 31.02 2.23
C ILE A 252 5.27 32.53 1.98
N ARG A 253 5.97 33.02 0.95
CA ARG A 253 6.01 34.46 0.60
C ARG A 253 4.67 34.96 0.04
N HIS A 254 3.91 34.09 -0.61
CA HIS A 254 2.64 34.43 -1.25
C HIS A 254 1.40 33.98 -0.45
N GLY A 255 1.60 33.45 0.77
CA GLY A 255 0.52 33.05 1.68
C GLY A 255 -0.23 31.79 1.24
N GLY A 256 0.46 30.87 0.56
CA GLY A 256 -0.17 29.74 -0.12
C GLY A 256 -0.33 28.44 0.68
N GLU A 257 -0.77 27.41 -0.05
CA GLU A 257 -1.42 26.18 0.44
C GLU A 257 -0.63 24.90 0.11
N ILE A 258 0.67 24.94 -0.22
CA ILE A 258 1.41 23.76 -0.73
C ILE A 258 1.32 22.55 0.22
N LEU A 259 1.19 22.80 1.53
CA LEU A 259 0.99 21.74 2.52
C LEU A 259 -0.47 21.31 2.72
N GLY A 260 -1.46 22.12 2.34
CA GLY A 260 -2.90 21.86 2.37
C GLY A 260 -3.47 21.26 3.67
N ASP A 261 -4.79 21.09 3.74
CA ASP A 261 -5.44 20.22 4.74
C ASP A 261 -5.23 18.74 4.35
N ASP A 262 -3.98 18.32 4.39
CA ASP A 262 -3.58 17.02 3.88
C ASP A 262 -4.15 15.89 4.75
N HIS A 263 -4.62 14.81 4.14
CA HIS A 263 -5.07 13.62 4.86
C HIS A 263 -3.89 12.87 5.53
N TRP A 264 -2.66 13.21 5.15
CA TRP A 264 -1.46 12.88 5.94
C TRP A 264 -1.24 13.86 7.11
N ALA A 265 -1.72 15.11 7.02
CA ALA A 265 -1.79 16.06 8.15
C ALA A 265 -2.94 15.75 9.13
N LYS A 266 -4.00 15.06 8.69
CA LYS A 266 -5.07 14.49 9.55
C LYS A 266 -4.67 13.22 10.31
N PHE A 267 -3.37 12.95 10.43
CA PHE A 267 -2.81 12.13 11.51
C PHE A 267 -2.41 13.03 12.68
N ASN A 268 -3.17 14.10 12.91
CA ASN A 268 -3.20 14.77 14.19
C ASN A 268 -3.80 13.76 15.17
N LEU A 269 -2.90 13.13 15.93
CA LEU A 269 -3.20 12.65 17.27
C LEU A 269 -4.08 13.70 17.98
N LEU A 270 -5.09 13.19 18.69
CA LEU A 270 -5.64 13.74 19.92
C LEU A 270 -4.95 15.03 20.42
#